data_AF-A0A0F9DTH6-F1
#
_entry.id   AF-A0A0F9DTH6-F1
#
_cell.length_a   1.000
_cell.length_b   1.000
_cell.length_c   1.000
_cell.angle_alpha   90.00
_cell.angle_beta   90.00
_cell.angle_gamma   90.00
#
_symmetry.space_group_name_H-M   'P 1'
#
loop_
_entity.id
_entity.type
_entity.pdbx_description
1 polymer ?
#
loop_
_entity_poly.entity_id
_entity_poly.type
_entity_poly.pdbx_seq_one_letter_code
_entity_poly.pdbx_strand_id
1 'polypeptide(L)' 'MKNVQAIEGIDSKRKLLARAYMWQGLIKSRQITPELYAEAMVILAKKLGFEITDETLKDASAKYV' A
#
# COMPACT_ATOMS: atom_id res chain seq x y z
N MET A 1 14.56 -7.75 -1.11
CA MET A 1 13.77 -6.55 -0.71
C MET A 1 13.71 -5.57 -1.88
N LYS A 2 12.75 -5.68 -2.80
CA LYS A 2 12.60 -4.76 -3.96
C LYS A 2 11.15 -4.61 -4.49
N ASN A 3 10.11 -4.89 -3.69
CA ASN A 3 8.75 -4.97 -4.23
C ASN A 3 8.00 -3.62 -4.33
N VAL A 4 8.31 -2.64 -3.48
CA VAL A 4 7.62 -1.32 -3.45
C VAL A 4 8.21 -0.26 -4.37
N GLN A 5 9.43 -0.44 -4.88
CA GLN A 5 10.07 0.49 -5.84
C GLN A 5 9.24 0.69 -7.12
N ALA A 6 8.42 -0.29 -7.52
CA ALA A 6 7.54 -0.18 -8.68
C ALA A 6 6.38 0.84 -8.51
N ILE A 7 6.21 1.43 -7.33
CA ILE A 7 5.26 2.52 -7.06
C ILE A 7 5.93 3.89 -7.31
N GLU A 8 7.25 3.96 -7.22
CA GLU A 8 8.02 5.17 -7.51
C GLU A 8 7.88 5.54 -9.01
N GLY A 9 7.75 6.83 -9.30
CA GLY A 9 7.53 7.34 -10.67
C GLY A 9 6.08 7.27 -11.18
N ILE A 10 5.12 6.77 -10.38
CA ILE A 10 3.69 6.91 -10.69
C ILE A 10 3.17 8.18 -10.02
N ASP A 11 2.76 9.17 -10.82
CA ASP A 11 2.19 10.44 -10.31
C ASP A 11 0.72 10.65 -10.71
N SER A 12 0.19 9.80 -11.59
CA SER A 12 -1.23 9.82 -11.94
C SER A 12 -2.08 9.20 -10.83
N LYS A 13 -3.00 9.99 -10.26
CA LYS A 13 -3.98 9.52 -9.24
C LYS A 13 -4.72 8.25 -9.67
N ARG A 14 -5.14 8.15 -10.93
CA ARG A 14 -5.82 6.96 -11.47
C ARG A 14 -4.93 5.71 -11.41
N LYS A 15 -3.66 5.84 -11.78
CA LYS A 15 -2.70 4.73 -11.74
C LYS A 15 -2.37 4.32 -10.30
N LEU A 16 -2.27 5.29 -9.38
CA LEU A 16 -2.06 5.03 -7.96
C LEU A 16 -3.23 4.25 -7.34
N LEU A 17 -4.47 4.65 -7.63
CA LEU A 17 -5.66 3.91 -7.19
C LEU A 17 -5.71 2.49 -7.76
N ALA A 18 -5.43 2.32 -9.06
CA ALA A 18 -5.35 0.99 -9.66
C ALA A 18 -4.27 0.12 -8.99
N ARG A 19 -3.15 0.71 -8.60
CA ARG A 19 -2.09 0.02 -7.85
C ARG A 19 -2.54 -0.38 -6.45
N ALA A 20 -3.29 0.47 -5.76
CA ALA A 20 -3.86 0.14 -4.46
C ALA A 20 -4.76 -1.09 -4.53
N TYR A 21 -5.66 -1.16 -5.52
CA TYR A 21 -6.50 -2.34 -5.75
C TYR A 21 -5.69 -3.61 -6.06
N MET A 22 -4.62 -3.51 -6.85
CA MET A 22 -3.73 -4.64 -7.11
C MET A 22 -3.11 -5.18 -5.82
N TRP A 23 -2.53 -4.30 -4.99
CA TRP A 23 -1.96 -4.69 -3.70
C TRP A 23 -3.00 -5.34 -2.77
N GLN A 24 -4.24 -4.85 -2.78
CA GLN A 24 -5.35 -5.46 -2.04
C GLN A 24 -5.65 -6.88 -2.52
N GLY A 25 -5.59 -7.13 -3.83
CA GLY A 25 -5.73 -8.47 -4.40
C GLY A 25 -4.59 -9.40 -3.96
N LEU A 26 -3.35 -8.90 -3.99
CA LEU A 26 -2.17 -9.67 -3.58
C LEU A 26 -2.24 -10.12 -2.11
N ILE A 27 -2.61 -9.22 -1.17
CA ILE A 27 -2.74 -9.60 0.24
C ILE A 27 -3.88 -10.60 0.46
N LYS A 28 -5.04 -10.41 -0.18
CA LYS A 28 -6.18 -11.35 -0.09
C LYS A 28 -5.83 -12.74 -0.62
N SER A 29 -4.99 -12.81 -1.65
CA SER A 29 -4.49 -14.06 -2.22
C SER A 29 -3.26 -14.64 -1.50
N ARG A 30 -2.81 -14.01 -0.40
CA ARG A 30 -1.63 -14.40 0.40
C ARG A 30 -0.32 -14.47 -0.41
N GLN A 31 -0.21 -13.70 -1.49
CA GLN A 31 1.00 -13.63 -2.32
C GLN A 31 2.06 -12.68 -1.76
N ILE A 32 1.70 -11.88 -0.75
CA ILE A 32 2.56 -10.93 -0.06
C ILE A 32 2.27 -10.96 1.43
N THR A 33 3.20 -10.44 2.23
CA THR A 33 3.03 -10.35 3.68
C THR A 33 2.25 -9.08 4.08
N PRO A 34 1.59 -9.07 5.24
CA PRO A 34 0.91 -7.89 5.77
C PRO A 34 1.83 -6.67 5.91
N GLU A 35 3.10 -6.85 6.27
CA GLU A 35 4.09 -5.78 6.42
C GLU A 35 4.37 -5.11 5.07
N LEU A 36 4.61 -5.91 4.02
CA LEU A 36 4.86 -5.40 2.69
C LEU A 36 3.62 -4.69 2.12
N TYR A 37 2.42 -5.21 2.40
CA TYR A 37 1.16 -4.55 2.04
C TYR A 37 1.02 -3.19 2.75
N ALA A 38 1.32 -3.11 4.05
CA ALA A 38 1.27 -1.88 4.82
C ALA A 38 2.24 -0.82 4.26
N GLU A 39 3.49 -1.19 3.99
CA GLU A 39 4.48 -0.31 3.35
C GLU A 39 3.98 0.24 2.02
N ALA A 40 3.42 -0.61 1.16
CA ALA A 40 2.87 -0.20 -0.13
C ALA A 40 1.70 0.79 0.01
N MET A 41 0.80 0.56 0.97
CA MET A 41 -0.33 1.45 1.23
C MET A 41 0.12 2.82 1.73
N VAL A 42 1.13 2.89 2.59
CA VAL A 42 1.69 4.18 3.06
C VAL A 42 2.21 5.01 1.90
N ILE A 43 3.02 4.39 1.03
CA ILE A 43 3.61 5.09 -0.12
C ILE A 43 2.50 5.61 -1.05
N LEU A 44 1.50 4.77 -1.34
CA LEU A 44 0.38 5.14 -2.20
C LEU A 44 -0.46 6.27 -1.59
N ALA A 45 -0.74 6.21 -0.30
CA ALA A 45 -1.53 7.23 0.38
C ALA A 45 -0.81 8.59 0.40
N LYS A 46 0.49 8.61 0.71
CA LYS A 46 1.32 9.82 0.63
C LYS A 46 1.29 10.42 -0.78
N LYS A 47 1.45 9.59 -1.82
CA LYS A 47 1.38 10.04 -3.22
C LYS A 47 -0.01 10.54 -3.65
N LEU A 48 -1.07 10.03 -3.02
CA LEU A 48 -2.44 10.51 -3.25
C LEU A 48 -2.78 11.79 -2.47
N GLY A 49 -1.88 12.24 -1.58
CA GLY A 49 -2.07 13.43 -0.74
C GLY A 49 -2.86 13.15 0.53
N PHE A 50 -2.97 11.90 0.96
CA PHE A 50 -3.54 11.56 2.27
C PHE A 50 -2.48 11.70 3.35
N GLU A 51 -2.83 12.37 4.44
CA GLU A 51 -2.05 12.32 5.67
C GLU A 51 -2.26 10.95 6.32
N ILE A 52 -1.18 10.18 6.47
CA ILE A 52 -1.19 8.92 7.21
C ILE A 52 -0.51 9.16 8.55
N THR A 53 -1.26 8.91 9.63
CA THR A 53 -0.74 8.89 11.00
C THR A 53 -0.17 7.51 11.35
N ASP A 54 0.75 7.47 12.31
CA ASP A 54 1.32 6.20 12.81
C ASP A 54 0.25 5.28 13.43
N GLU A 55 -0.86 5.83 13.93
CA GLU A 55 -2.01 5.06 14.41
C GLU A 55 -2.77 4.38 13.27
N THR A 56 -2.95 5.07 12.14
CA THR A 56 -3.55 4.47 10.93
C THR A 56 -2.72 3.28 10.43
N LEU A 57 -1.40 3.37 10.61
CA LEU A 57 -0.45 2.32 10.27
C LEU A 57 -0.57 1.08 11.15
N LYS A 58 -0.72 1.26 12.47
CA LYS A 58 -0.94 0.16 13.42
C LYS A 58 -2.27 -0.57 13.17
N ASP A 59 -3.33 0.17 12.87
CA ASP A 59 -4.66 -0.41 12.61
C ASP A 59 -4.72 -1.16 11.28
N ALA A 60 -3.99 -0.69 10.27
CA ALA A 60 -3.97 -1.31 8.95
C ALA A 60 -3.28 -2.68 8.95
N SER A 61 -2.22 -2.87 9.73
CA SER A 61 -1.53 -4.17 9.83
C SER A 61 -2.33 -5.18 10.64
N ALA A 62 -3.01 -4.74 11.71
CA ALA A 62 -3.79 -5.61 12.60
C ALA A 62 -5.01 -6.28 11.94
N LYS A 63 -5.58 -5.68 10.89
CA LYS A 63 -6.78 -6.22 10.20
C LYS A 63 -6.51 -7.38 9.24
N TYR A 64 -5.25 -7.68 8.93
CA TYR A 64 -4.87 -8.72 7.96
C TYR A 64 -3.99 -9.83 8.58
N VAL A 65 -3.88 -9.87 9.91
CA VAL A 65 -3.31 -10.97 10.71
C VAL A 65 -4.42 -11.87 11.21
#